data_AF-A0A1V5J114-F1
#
_entry.id   AF-A0A1V5J114-F1
#
_cell.length_a   1.000
_cell.length_b   1.000
_cell.length_c   1.000
_cell.angle_alpha   90.00
_cell.angle_beta   90.00
_cell.angle_gamma   90.00
#
_symmetry.space_group_name_H-M   'P 1'
#
loop_
_entity.id
_entity.type
_entity.pdbx_description
1 polymer ?
#
loop_
_entity_poly.entity_id
_entity_poly.type
_entity_poly.pdbx_seq_one_letter_code
_entity_poly.pdbx_strand_id
1 'polypeptide(L)'
;MTSPTRQTWVASVARTVAPILNDLGVVGTAFVPTGLLGIRGYLTGSDVAELAKSEVVGFGAHSRTHCRLSTLSSSELEAEIRGSKEDLEAIVGRPVDLFCYPFGKMSDVGDTAIRVCSEAGFRLGYSTVRKEITHDCQPLWTPRICVTPRMPVHVLAGLLNGVFWPEDMIASLSRTIKSQ
;
A
#
# COMPACT_ATOMS: atom_id res chain seq x y z
N MET A 1 19.47 -24.83 -19.11
CA MET A 1 19.59 -23.57 -18.35
C MET A 1 18.23 -22.89 -18.33
N THR A 2 17.43 -23.16 -17.31
CA THR A 2 16.11 -22.55 -17.12
C THR A 2 16.29 -21.14 -16.60
N SER A 3 15.77 -20.15 -17.35
CA SER A 3 15.67 -18.76 -16.92
C SER A 3 15.06 -18.67 -15.51
N PRO A 4 15.61 -17.85 -14.59
CA PRO A 4 15.01 -17.68 -13.28
C PRO A 4 13.64 -17.04 -13.48
N THR A 5 12.60 -17.80 -13.19
CA THR A 5 11.22 -17.33 -13.10
C THR A 5 11.20 -16.05 -12.28
N ARG A 6 10.86 -14.92 -12.90
CA ARG A 6 10.53 -13.69 -12.16
C ARG A 6 9.42 -14.06 -11.17
N GLN A 7 9.78 -14.17 -9.90
CA GLN A 7 8.80 -14.28 -8.84
C GLN A 7 7.89 -13.06 -8.93
N THR A 8 6.60 -13.31 -9.16
CA THR A 8 5.58 -12.28 -9.27
C THR A 8 5.33 -11.64 -7.90
N TRP A 9 5.25 -10.31 -7.87
CA TRP A 9 5.57 -9.43 -6.75
C TRP A 9 4.70 -9.55 -5.46
N VAL A 10 3.52 -10.16 -5.46
CA VAL A 10 2.58 -10.05 -4.31
C VAL A 10 2.34 -11.37 -3.56
N ALA A 11 2.81 -12.50 -4.10
CA ALA A 11 2.90 -13.76 -3.33
C ALA A 11 4.11 -13.80 -2.37
N SER A 12 4.86 -12.69 -2.29
CA SER A 12 5.98 -12.47 -1.38
C SER A 12 5.51 -12.15 0.04
N VAL A 13 4.32 -11.57 0.22
CA VAL A 13 3.86 -11.17 1.56
C VAL A 13 3.73 -12.39 2.46
N ALA A 14 3.00 -13.40 2.00
CA ALA A 14 2.80 -14.63 2.77
C ALA A 14 4.08 -15.42 2.99
N ARG A 15 4.92 -15.57 1.95
CA ARG A 15 6.05 -16.50 1.95
C ARG A 15 7.39 -15.90 2.35
N THR A 16 7.51 -14.57 2.34
CA THR A 16 8.79 -13.89 2.54
C THR A 16 8.68 -12.77 3.56
N VAL A 17 7.71 -11.86 3.40
CA VAL A 17 7.60 -10.68 4.27
C VAL A 17 7.10 -11.06 5.66
N ALA A 18 6.03 -11.86 5.77
CA ALA A 18 5.45 -12.21 7.06
C ALA A 18 6.44 -12.94 8.01
N PRO A 19 7.23 -13.93 7.56
CA PRO A 19 8.28 -14.51 8.39
C PRO A 19 9.32 -13.48 8.86
N ILE A 20 9.79 -12.59 7.98
CA ILE A 20 10.76 -11.54 8.34
C ILE A 20 10.17 -10.57 9.37
N LEU A 21 8.91 -10.15 9.18
CA LEU A 21 8.22 -9.29 10.13
C LEU A 21 8.11 -9.96 11.51
N ASN A 22 7.79 -11.24 11.53
CA ASN A 22 7.71 -12.03 12.76
C ASN A 22 9.07 -12.13 13.47
N ASP A 23 10.14 -12.47 12.72
CA ASP A 23 11.49 -12.59 13.27
C ASP A 23 12.02 -11.26 13.82
N LEU A 24 11.59 -10.13 13.24
CA LEU A 24 11.96 -8.79 13.70
C LEU A 24 11.00 -8.22 14.77
N GLY A 25 9.87 -8.87 15.05
CA GLY A 25 8.84 -8.35 15.94
C GLY A 25 8.21 -7.04 15.45
N VAL A 26 8.14 -6.84 14.12
CA VAL A 26 7.62 -5.61 13.50
C VAL A 26 6.28 -5.90 12.83
N VAL A 27 5.31 -5.01 13.03
CA VAL A 27 4.00 -5.11 12.36
C VAL A 27 4.02 -4.47 10.97
N GLY A 28 3.26 -5.05 10.04
CA GLY A 28 3.08 -4.52 8.69
C GLY A 28 1.63 -4.65 8.22
N THR A 29 1.21 -3.75 7.32
CA THR A 29 -0.13 -3.77 6.72
C THR A 29 -0.03 -4.03 5.22
N ALA A 30 -0.76 -5.04 4.74
CA ALA A 30 -0.93 -5.29 3.31
C ALA A 30 -2.19 -4.58 2.79
N PHE A 31 -2.03 -3.75 1.76
CA PHE A 31 -3.15 -3.10 1.07
C PHE A 31 -3.56 -3.93 -0.16
N VAL A 32 -4.79 -4.42 -0.16
CA VAL A 32 -5.23 -5.47 -1.10
C VAL A 32 -6.25 -4.92 -2.10
N PRO A 33 -5.98 -5.00 -3.42
CA PRO A 33 -6.98 -4.78 -4.45
C PRO A 33 -7.83 -6.05 -4.63
N THR A 34 -9.04 -6.07 -4.05
CA THR A 34 -9.79 -7.32 -3.82
C THR A 34 -10.21 -8.05 -5.09
N GLY A 35 -10.52 -7.31 -6.15
CA GLY A 35 -10.86 -7.86 -7.47
C GLY A 35 -9.69 -8.50 -8.21
N LEU A 36 -8.46 -8.36 -7.70
CA LEU A 36 -7.27 -9.01 -8.25
C LEU A 36 -6.87 -10.28 -7.48
N LEU A 37 -7.58 -10.63 -6.41
CA LEU A 37 -7.31 -11.85 -5.65
C LEU A 37 -7.43 -13.09 -6.54
N GLY A 38 -6.47 -14.00 -6.43
CA GLY A 38 -6.42 -15.24 -7.23
C GLY A 38 -5.86 -15.07 -8.64
N ILE A 39 -5.67 -13.84 -9.13
CA ILE A 39 -4.94 -13.59 -10.38
C ILE A 39 -3.46 -13.93 -10.16
N ARG A 40 -2.82 -14.56 -11.16
CA ARG A 40 -1.41 -14.95 -11.09
C ARG A 40 -0.55 -13.75 -10.66
N GLY A 41 0.08 -13.89 -9.51
CA GLY A 41 0.97 -12.89 -8.94
C GLY A 41 0.38 -12.03 -7.82
N TYR A 42 -0.92 -12.19 -7.55
CA TYR A 42 -1.64 -11.64 -6.40
C TYR A 42 -1.88 -12.71 -5.33
N LEU A 43 -2.23 -12.28 -4.13
CA LEU A 43 -2.70 -13.18 -3.07
C LEU A 43 -4.01 -13.85 -3.49
N THR A 44 -4.23 -15.06 -3.03
CA THR A 44 -5.56 -15.70 -3.07
C THR A 44 -6.38 -15.27 -1.85
N GLY A 45 -7.71 -15.47 -1.89
CA GLY A 45 -8.54 -15.29 -0.69
C GLY A 45 -8.09 -16.17 0.47
N SER A 46 -7.63 -17.40 0.19
CA SER A 46 -7.07 -18.30 1.20
C SER A 46 -5.76 -17.78 1.81
N ASP A 47 -4.88 -17.18 1.00
CA ASP A 47 -3.66 -16.55 1.53
C ASP A 47 -4.00 -15.40 2.48
N VAL A 48 -5.00 -14.58 2.14
CA VAL A 48 -5.47 -13.48 2.99
C VAL A 48 -6.07 -14.03 4.29
N ALA A 49 -6.93 -15.05 4.22
CA ALA A 49 -7.54 -15.67 5.39
C ALA A 49 -6.50 -16.30 6.33
N GLU A 50 -5.45 -16.92 5.77
CA GLU A 50 -4.36 -17.48 6.58
C GLU A 50 -3.53 -16.38 7.22
N LEU A 51 -3.12 -15.37 6.46
CA LEU A 51 -2.35 -14.24 6.97
C LEU A 51 -3.12 -13.40 7.98
N ALA A 52 -4.46 -13.37 7.92
CA ALA A 52 -5.29 -12.66 8.88
C ALA A 52 -5.17 -13.23 10.31
N LYS A 53 -4.68 -14.48 10.45
CA LYS A 53 -4.37 -15.11 11.74
C LYS A 53 -3.03 -14.64 12.32
N SER A 54 -2.20 -13.96 11.54
CA SER A 54 -0.92 -13.43 12.00
C SER A 54 -1.11 -12.26 12.97
N GLU A 55 -0.29 -12.21 14.01
CA GLU A 55 -0.24 -11.07 14.94
C GLU A 55 0.54 -9.88 14.36
N VAL A 56 1.35 -10.10 13.32
CA VAL A 56 2.21 -9.05 12.73
C VAL A 56 1.73 -8.56 11.37
N VAL A 57 0.72 -9.18 10.76
CA VAL A 57 0.16 -8.76 9.47
C VAL A 57 -1.27 -8.23 9.62
N GLY A 58 -1.43 -6.94 9.36
CA GLY A 58 -2.71 -6.25 9.20
C GLY A 58 -3.13 -6.13 7.73
N PHE A 59 -4.39 -5.73 7.51
CA PHE A 59 -4.96 -5.56 6.18
C PHE A 59 -5.64 -4.20 6.01
N GLY A 60 -5.49 -3.63 4.82
CA GLY A 60 -6.21 -2.45 4.36
C GLY A 60 -6.73 -2.64 2.93
N ALA A 61 -7.72 -1.86 2.55
CA ALA A 61 -8.29 -1.90 1.20
C ALA A 61 -7.44 -1.08 0.20
N HIS A 62 -7.44 -1.49 -1.08
CA HIS A 62 -6.71 -0.81 -2.16
C HIS A 62 -7.55 -0.69 -3.44
N SER A 63 -8.83 -0.31 -3.28
CA SER A 63 -9.88 -0.40 -4.29
C SER A 63 -10.18 -1.85 -4.71
N ARG A 64 -11.21 -2.09 -5.53
CA ARG A 64 -11.49 -3.43 -6.04
C ARG A 64 -10.57 -3.77 -7.20
N THR A 65 -10.50 -2.88 -8.19
CA THR A 65 -9.86 -3.18 -9.49
C THR A 65 -8.52 -2.48 -9.69
N HIS A 66 -8.06 -1.68 -8.71
CA HIS A 66 -6.84 -0.87 -8.82
C HIS A 66 -6.90 0.15 -9.98
N CYS A 67 -8.05 0.80 -10.14
CA CYS A 67 -8.28 1.85 -11.14
C CYS A 67 -7.83 3.24 -10.65
N ARG A 68 -7.75 4.21 -11.56
CA ARG A 68 -7.61 5.63 -11.18
C ARG A 68 -8.95 6.12 -10.68
N LEU A 69 -9.04 6.51 -9.42
CA LEU A 69 -10.30 6.88 -8.79
C LEU A 69 -10.83 8.22 -9.32
N SER A 70 -9.94 9.15 -9.71
CA SER A 70 -10.32 10.46 -10.26
C SER A 70 -11.06 10.39 -11.59
N THR A 71 -11.04 9.24 -12.29
CA THR A 71 -11.73 9.07 -13.58
C THR A 71 -13.12 8.48 -13.45
N LEU A 72 -13.56 8.19 -12.22
CA LEU A 72 -14.81 7.48 -11.94
C LEU A 72 -15.94 8.41 -11.54
N SER A 73 -17.17 8.00 -11.85
CA SER A 73 -18.38 8.56 -11.27
C SER A 73 -18.50 8.24 -9.78
N SER A 74 -19.39 8.94 -9.05
CA SER A 74 -19.59 8.69 -7.62
C SER A 74 -20.08 7.27 -7.31
N SER A 75 -20.94 6.69 -8.16
CA SER A 75 -21.39 5.31 -7.99
C SER A 75 -20.28 4.28 -8.22
N GLU A 76 -19.40 4.53 -9.19
CA GLU A 76 -18.24 3.67 -9.45
C GLU A 76 -17.21 3.77 -8.32
N LEU A 77 -17.01 4.98 -7.76
CA LEU A 77 -16.18 5.18 -6.57
C LEU A 77 -16.69 4.38 -5.36
N GLU A 78 -17.99 4.43 -5.08
CA GLU A 78 -18.59 3.62 -4.00
C GLU A 78 -18.36 2.13 -4.23
N ALA A 79 -18.59 1.64 -5.46
CA ALA A 79 -18.38 0.24 -5.79
C ALA A 79 -16.91 -0.18 -5.61
N GLU A 80 -15.96 0.68 -5.97
CA GLU A 80 -14.52 0.43 -5.82
C GLU A 80 -14.05 0.50 -4.36
N ILE A 81 -14.47 1.54 -3.64
CA ILE A 81 -13.97 1.86 -2.30
C ILE A 81 -14.70 1.03 -1.24
N ARG A 82 -16.03 1.13 -1.17
CA ARG A 82 -16.83 0.38 -0.19
C ARG A 82 -16.87 -1.10 -0.53
N GLY A 83 -16.99 -1.44 -1.81
CA GLY A 83 -16.97 -2.84 -2.23
C GLY A 83 -15.66 -3.56 -1.87
N SER A 84 -14.51 -2.89 -1.97
CA SER A 84 -13.24 -3.50 -1.55
C SER A 84 -13.11 -3.68 -0.03
N LYS A 85 -13.76 -2.80 0.75
CA LYS A 85 -13.89 -2.98 2.20
C LYS A 85 -14.70 -4.23 2.52
N GLU A 86 -15.91 -4.33 1.98
CA GLU A 86 -16.84 -5.43 2.21
C GLU A 86 -16.23 -6.78 1.80
N ASP A 87 -15.62 -6.84 0.61
CA ASP A 87 -14.93 -8.04 0.13
C ASP A 87 -13.85 -8.52 1.11
N LEU A 88 -13.05 -7.57 1.63
CA LEU A 88 -11.92 -7.91 2.48
C LEU A 88 -12.37 -8.28 3.90
N GLU A 89 -13.33 -7.53 4.46
CA GLU A 89 -13.96 -7.84 5.76
C GLU A 89 -14.60 -9.22 5.78
N ALA A 90 -15.24 -9.63 4.68
CA ALA A 90 -15.80 -10.98 4.54
C ALA A 90 -14.75 -12.09 4.63
N ILE A 91 -13.50 -11.81 4.23
CA ILE A 91 -12.39 -12.79 4.28
C ILE A 91 -11.67 -12.73 5.63
N VAL A 92 -11.38 -11.53 6.14
CA VAL A 92 -10.58 -11.35 7.36
C VAL A 92 -11.40 -11.47 8.66
N GLY A 93 -12.73 -11.38 8.57
CA GLY A 93 -13.64 -11.53 9.72
C GLY A 93 -13.61 -10.40 10.74
N ARG A 94 -13.05 -9.23 10.39
CA ARG A 94 -12.91 -8.05 11.25
C ARG A 94 -12.98 -6.76 10.42
N PRO A 95 -13.29 -5.60 11.03
CA PRO A 95 -13.37 -4.34 10.30
C PRO A 95 -12.07 -3.97 9.58
N VAL A 96 -12.21 -3.41 8.37
CA VAL A 96 -11.11 -2.87 7.55
C VAL A 96 -11.21 -1.35 7.55
N ASP A 97 -10.36 -0.72 8.37
CA ASP A 97 -10.42 0.73 8.64
C ASP A 97 -9.36 1.54 7.87
N LEU A 98 -8.50 0.87 7.11
CA LEU A 98 -7.39 1.48 6.39
C LEU A 98 -7.61 1.40 4.88
N PHE A 99 -7.39 2.50 4.18
CA PHE A 99 -7.44 2.55 2.71
C PHE A 99 -6.12 3.06 2.15
N CYS A 100 -5.63 2.47 1.06
CA CYS A 100 -4.52 3.03 0.29
C CYS A 100 -5.04 3.41 -1.09
N TYR A 101 -4.76 4.62 -1.56
CA TYR A 101 -5.22 5.05 -2.87
C TYR A 101 -4.33 4.48 -3.98
N PRO A 102 -4.90 3.85 -5.04
CA PRO A 102 -4.14 3.48 -6.23
C PRO A 102 -3.41 4.68 -6.82
N PHE A 103 -2.14 4.50 -7.19
CA PHE A 103 -1.21 5.51 -7.75
C PHE A 103 -0.86 6.68 -6.82
N GLY A 104 -1.76 7.10 -5.92
CA GLY A 104 -1.48 7.87 -4.72
C GLY A 104 -1.21 9.38 -4.89
N LYS A 105 -1.40 9.94 -6.09
CA LYS A 105 -1.35 11.40 -6.32
C LYS A 105 -2.76 11.99 -6.37
N MET A 106 -2.92 13.26 -6.02
CA MET A 106 -4.24 13.90 -6.02
C MET A 106 -4.92 13.84 -7.40
N SER A 107 -4.14 13.93 -8.49
CA SER A 107 -4.64 13.79 -9.86
C SER A 107 -5.20 12.39 -10.19
N ASP A 108 -4.76 11.36 -9.47
CA ASP A 108 -5.24 9.98 -9.64
C ASP A 108 -6.40 9.65 -8.68
N VAL A 109 -6.58 10.44 -7.61
CA VAL A 109 -7.54 10.18 -6.54
C VAL A 109 -8.76 11.08 -6.62
N GLY A 110 -8.55 12.40 -6.64
CA GLY A 110 -9.61 13.42 -6.58
C GLY A 110 -10.29 13.54 -5.20
N ASP A 111 -10.82 14.72 -4.89
CA ASP A 111 -11.45 15.01 -3.60
C ASP A 111 -12.68 14.13 -3.32
N THR A 112 -13.43 13.77 -4.37
CA THR A 112 -14.61 12.90 -4.27
C THR A 112 -14.27 11.53 -3.70
N ALA A 113 -13.12 10.93 -4.07
CA ALA A 113 -12.71 9.63 -3.55
C ALA A 113 -12.36 9.69 -2.05
N ILE A 114 -11.78 10.80 -1.58
CA ILE A 114 -11.48 11.03 -0.17
C ILE A 114 -12.79 11.12 0.63
N ARG A 115 -13.79 11.85 0.10
CA ARG A 115 -15.13 11.92 0.70
C ARG A 115 -15.79 10.54 0.79
N VAL A 116 -15.77 9.77 -0.29
CA VAL A 116 -16.31 8.39 -0.31
C VAL A 116 -15.59 7.49 0.70
N CYS A 117 -14.27 7.63 0.89
CA CYS A 117 -13.56 6.89 1.93
C CYS A 117 -14.06 7.26 3.34
N SER A 118 -14.33 8.54 3.59
CA SER A 118 -14.94 9.01 4.85
C SER A 118 -16.32 8.39 5.06
N GLU A 119 -17.17 8.42 4.03
CA GLU A 119 -18.54 7.87 4.06
C GLU A 119 -18.56 6.32 4.17
N ALA A 120 -17.49 5.65 3.73
CA ALA A 120 -17.26 4.21 3.93
C ALA A 120 -16.68 3.86 5.31
N GLY A 121 -16.43 4.87 6.16
CA GLY A 121 -15.95 4.68 7.52
C GLY A 121 -14.48 4.28 7.61
N PHE A 122 -13.66 4.61 6.62
CA PHE A 122 -12.21 4.47 6.75
C PHE A 122 -11.67 5.51 7.75
N ARG A 123 -10.73 5.10 8.59
CA ARG A 123 -10.10 5.96 9.60
C ARG A 123 -8.84 6.64 9.07
N LEU A 124 -8.10 5.95 8.21
CA LEU A 124 -6.88 6.45 7.58
C LEU A 124 -6.86 6.10 6.09
N GLY A 125 -6.39 7.06 5.30
CA GLY A 125 -6.23 6.95 3.85
C GLY A 125 -4.80 7.29 3.48
N TYR A 126 -4.10 6.42 2.75
CA TYR A 126 -2.68 6.58 2.44
C TYR A 126 -2.44 6.97 0.99
N SER A 127 -1.72 8.08 0.80
CA SER A 127 -1.24 8.56 -0.49
C SER A 127 0.18 8.07 -0.79
N THR A 128 0.76 8.51 -1.91
CA THR A 128 2.20 8.38 -2.19
C THR A 128 2.91 9.72 -2.13
N VAL A 129 2.25 10.76 -1.59
CA VAL A 129 2.88 12.06 -1.37
C VAL A 129 4.01 11.86 -0.36
N ARG A 130 5.20 12.32 -0.72
CA ARG A 130 6.38 12.26 0.13
C ARG A 130 6.45 13.52 0.97
N LYS A 131 5.94 13.43 2.20
CA LYS A 131 5.95 14.50 3.19
C LYS A 131 6.08 13.89 4.58
N GLU A 132 6.59 14.66 5.53
CA GLU A 132 6.50 14.33 6.95
C GLU A 132 5.04 14.19 7.40
N ILE A 133 4.77 13.20 8.23
CA ILE A 133 3.47 13.04 8.88
C ILE A 133 3.49 13.90 10.14
N THR A 134 2.70 14.97 10.15
CA THR A 134 2.51 15.87 11.29
C THR A 134 1.05 15.82 11.78
N HIS A 135 0.75 16.46 12.90
CA HIS A 135 -0.62 16.57 13.42
C HIS A 135 -1.61 17.29 12.47
N ASP A 136 -1.09 18.08 11.53
CA ASP A 136 -1.89 18.78 10.51
C ASP A 136 -2.23 17.92 9.29
N CYS A 137 -1.69 16.70 9.22
CA CYS A 137 -1.99 15.81 8.12
C CYS A 137 -3.44 15.33 8.21
N GLN A 138 -4.18 15.46 7.10
CA GLN A 138 -5.54 14.94 7.02
C GLN A 138 -5.49 13.41 7.14
N PRO A 139 -6.22 12.78 8.07
CA PRO A 139 -6.16 11.33 8.30
C PRO A 139 -6.40 10.50 7.03
N LEU A 140 -7.34 10.95 6.19
CA LEU A 140 -7.67 10.33 4.91
C LEU A 140 -6.73 10.72 3.76
N TRP A 141 -5.67 11.49 4.01
CA TRP A 141 -4.64 11.85 3.03
C TRP A 141 -3.24 11.78 3.65
N THR A 142 -2.96 10.67 4.33
CA THR A 142 -1.70 10.40 5.02
C THR A 142 -0.56 10.17 4.01
N PRO A 143 0.55 10.93 4.10
CA PRO A 143 1.77 10.70 3.31
C PRO A 143 2.41 9.34 3.52
N ARG A 144 3.19 8.86 2.55
CA ARG A 144 4.05 7.67 2.70
C ARG A 144 5.39 7.83 2.01
N ILE A 145 6.39 7.14 2.55
CA ILE A 145 7.70 6.98 1.91
C ILE A 145 7.66 5.71 1.06
N CYS A 146 7.79 5.87 -0.26
CA CYS A 146 7.93 4.73 -1.16
C CYS A 146 9.36 4.20 -1.13
N VAL A 147 9.54 2.99 -0.59
CA VAL A 147 10.83 2.29 -0.61
C VAL A 147 11.02 1.61 -1.95
N THR A 148 12.18 1.80 -2.57
CA THR A 148 12.51 1.19 -3.86
C THR A 148 13.76 0.31 -3.74
N PRO A 149 13.96 -0.70 -4.61
CA PRO A 149 15.15 -1.55 -4.57
C PRO A 149 16.48 -0.81 -4.76
N ARG A 150 16.45 0.43 -5.26
CA ARG A 150 17.64 1.27 -5.48
C ARG A 150 17.86 2.30 -4.38
N MET A 151 16.98 2.36 -3.39
CA MET A 151 17.10 3.32 -2.29
C MET A 151 18.26 2.88 -1.38
N PRO A 152 19.33 3.68 -1.24
CA PRO A 152 20.38 3.37 -0.28
C PRO A 152 19.82 3.37 1.14
N VAL A 153 20.27 2.43 1.99
CA VAL A 153 19.78 2.30 3.37
C VAL A 153 19.97 3.59 4.16
N HIS A 154 21.08 4.32 3.96
CA HIS A 154 21.31 5.61 4.62
C HIS A 154 20.32 6.71 4.19
N VAL A 155 19.81 6.65 2.94
CA VAL A 155 18.75 7.56 2.48
C VAL A 155 17.42 7.21 3.15
N LEU A 156 17.09 5.92 3.26
CA LEU A 156 15.91 5.47 3.99
C LEU A 156 16.00 5.89 5.47
N ALA A 157 17.15 5.68 6.11
CA ALA A 157 17.39 6.12 7.49
C ALA A 157 17.21 7.63 7.64
N GLY A 158 17.75 8.45 6.73
CA GLY A 158 17.54 9.90 6.73
C GLY A 158 16.06 10.28 6.66
N LEU A 159 15.30 9.62 5.77
CA LEU A 159 13.85 9.89 5.64
C LEU A 159 13.05 9.53 6.87
N LEU A 160 13.38 8.41 7.51
CA LEU A 160 12.76 8.00 8.77
C LEU A 160 13.07 8.97 9.92
N ASN A 161 14.17 9.74 9.81
CA ASN A 161 14.54 10.80 10.74
C ASN A 161 14.07 12.19 10.29
N GLY A 162 13.08 12.27 9.38
CA GLY A 162 12.49 13.53 8.94
C GLY A 162 13.32 14.32 7.93
N VAL A 163 14.37 13.73 7.35
CA VAL A 163 15.20 14.42 6.36
C VAL A 163 14.62 14.22 4.95
N PHE A 164 14.01 15.28 4.41
CA PHE A 164 13.44 15.29 3.07
C PHE A 164 14.33 16.09 2.10
N TRP A 165 15.07 15.39 1.25
CA TRP A 165 15.86 15.99 0.18
C TRP A 165 15.05 16.14 -1.12
N PRO A 166 15.43 17.09 -2.00
CA PRO A 166 14.92 17.17 -3.37
C PRO A 166 15.08 15.84 -4.14
N GLU A 167 14.10 15.51 -5.00
CA GLU A 167 14.09 14.21 -5.71
C GLU A 167 15.31 13.99 -6.60
N ASP A 168 15.79 15.05 -7.25
CA ASP A 168 16.99 15.04 -8.10
C ASP A 168 18.26 14.69 -7.31
N MET A 169 18.36 15.17 -6.07
CA MET A 169 19.44 14.83 -5.15
C MET A 169 19.39 13.34 -4.73
N ILE A 170 18.21 12.82 -4.38
CA ILE A 170 18.09 11.37 -4.04
C ILE A 170 18.38 10.48 -5.25
N ALA A 171 17.95 10.92 -6.44
CA ALA A 171 18.24 10.22 -7.68
C ALA A 171 19.73 10.23 -8.03
N SER A 172 20.47 11.30 -7.69
CA SER A 172 21.93 11.33 -7.87
C SER A 172 22.64 10.36 -6.93
N LEU A 173 22.27 10.32 -5.63
CA LEU A 173 22.83 9.37 -4.65
C LEU A 173 22.61 7.90 -5.03
N SER A 174 21.47 7.60 -5.66
CA SER A 174 21.14 6.25 -6.13
C SER A 174 21.92 5.84 -7.38
N ARG A 175 22.50 6.80 -8.12
CA ARG A 175 23.31 6.55 -9.34
C ARG A 175 24.79 6.30 -9.01
N THR A 176 25.30 6.90 -7.95
CA THR A 176 26.72 6.83 -7.56
C THR A 176 27.18 5.42 -7.16
N ILE A 177 26.27 4.53 -6.75
CA ILE A 177 26.60 3.13 -6.39
C ILE A 177 26.98 2.29 -7.64
N LYS A 178 26.74 2.78 -8.87
CA LYS A 178 27.07 2.05 -10.10
C LYS A 178 28.53 2.13 -10.54
N SER A 179 29.41 2.82 -9.81
CA SER A 179 30.80 3.02 -10.21
C SER A 179 31.84 2.34 -9.30
N GLN A 180 31.48 1.26 -8.61
CA GLN A 180 32.43 0.40 -7.90
C GLN A 180 32.21 -1.06 -8.25
#